data_AF-A0A5N6SUN6-F1
#
_entry.id   AF-A0A5N6SUN6-F1
#
_cell.length_a   1.000
_cell.length_b   1.000
_cell.length_c   1.000
_cell.angle_alpha   90.00
_cell.angle_beta   90.00
_cell.angle_gamma   90.00
#
_symmetry.space_group_name_H-M   'P 1'
#
loop_
_entity.id
_entity.type
_entity.pdbx_description
1 polymer ?
#
loop_
_entity_poly.entity_id
_entity_poly.type
_entity_poly.pdbx_seq_one_letter_code
_entity_poly.pdbx_strand_id
1 'polypeptide(L)'
;MNLRQPCFLAQPAWREFLRDTEDTTSAPASRASVLRSQLCDWLVDVPLLLEKVSGIQHSGGYGAKLERLVQRVMIIHGQIEGWYLTEVVPAVPYVQQHGDNSAPLCPSAEYSQPLMGVLDCVVNSTLIALEDAISTAVSLLSESDGSHKPIDYSNTIWKRQQTIFNALEYVRGYSPVAAKPLEFGLQQLRSLRADQKGIY
;
A
#
# COMPACT_ATOMS: atom_id res chain seq x y z
N MET A 1 -0.83 -9.96 -21.88
CA MET A 1 0.17 -9.39 -20.96
C MET A 1 0.79 -10.52 -20.16
N ASN A 2 2.11 -10.58 -20.03
CA ASN A 2 2.85 -11.64 -19.33
C ASN A 2 2.51 -11.63 -17.83
N LEU A 3 1.45 -12.34 -17.43
CA LEU A 3 0.82 -12.24 -16.11
C LEU A 3 1.57 -12.95 -14.96
N ARG A 4 2.80 -13.44 -15.15
CA ARG A 4 3.48 -14.30 -14.16
C ARG A 4 5.00 -14.17 -14.09
N GLN A 5 5.57 -13.14 -14.72
CA GLN A 5 7.01 -12.91 -14.56
C GLN A 5 7.24 -12.01 -13.35
N PRO A 6 8.10 -12.42 -12.40
CA PRO A 6 8.45 -11.57 -11.27
C PRO A 6 9.06 -10.27 -11.79
N CYS A 7 8.70 -9.15 -11.15
CA CYS A 7 9.24 -7.84 -11.49
C CYS A 7 10.77 -7.92 -11.57
N PHE A 8 11.37 -7.54 -12.71
CA PHE A 8 12.81 -7.66 -12.90
C PHE A 8 13.59 -6.84 -11.85
N LEU A 9 13.02 -5.72 -11.38
CA LEU A 9 13.57 -4.89 -10.30
C LEU A 9 13.63 -5.62 -8.95
N ALA A 10 12.90 -6.73 -8.78
CA ALA A 10 12.99 -7.56 -7.60
C ALA A 10 14.22 -8.46 -7.56
N GLN A 11 14.95 -8.58 -8.68
CA GLN A 11 16.16 -9.39 -8.73
C GLN A 11 17.33 -8.62 -8.09
N PRO A 12 18.17 -9.29 -7.26
CA PRO A 12 19.28 -8.65 -6.55
C PRO A 12 20.24 -7.87 -7.46
N ALA A 13 20.56 -8.42 -8.63
CA ALA A 13 21.49 -7.79 -9.59
C ALA A 13 21.02 -6.40 -10.04
N TRP A 14 19.71 -6.22 -10.27
CA TRP A 14 19.15 -4.92 -10.64
C TRP A 14 19.13 -3.95 -9.45
N ARG A 15 18.94 -4.43 -8.22
CA ARG A 15 18.97 -3.58 -7.02
C ARG A 15 20.38 -3.10 -6.67
N GLU A 16 21.37 -3.98 -6.81
CA GLU A 16 22.78 -3.63 -6.61
C GLU A 16 23.19 -2.56 -7.61
N PHE A 17 22.90 -2.76 -8.90
CA PHE A 17 23.17 -1.78 -9.95
C PHE A 17 22.54 -0.40 -9.69
N LEU A 18 21.28 -0.35 -9.23
CA LEU A 18 20.59 0.91 -8.94
C LEU A 18 21.21 1.65 -7.74
N ARG A 19 21.60 0.92 -6.68
CA ARG A 19 22.27 1.51 -5.51
C ARG A 19 23.62 2.12 -5.88
N ASP A 20 24.43 1.41 -6.67
CA ASP A 20 25.74 1.90 -7.12
C ASP A 20 25.62 3.20 -7.95
N THR A 21 24.48 3.37 -8.64
CA THR A 21 24.22 4.56 -9.46
C THR A 21 23.74 5.75 -8.63
N GLU A 22 22.99 5.53 -7.55
CA GLU A 22 22.49 6.61 -6.67
C GLU A 22 23.63 7.33 -5.94
N ASP A 23 24.67 6.61 -5.51
CA ASP A 23 25.86 7.16 -4.84
C ASP A 23 26.65 8.16 -5.71
N THR A 24 26.39 8.19 -7.02
CA THR A 24 27.11 9.03 -7.98
C THR A 24 26.41 10.37 -8.24
N THR A 25 25.19 10.59 -7.75
CA THR A 25 24.34 11.72 -8.19
C THR A 25 24.20 12.81 -7.11
N SER A 26 24.99 13.88 -7.23
CA SER A 26 25.16 14.96 -6.24
C SER A 26 24.08 16.07 -6.23
N ALA A 27 22.86 15.82 -6.73
CA ALA A 27 21.80 16.85 -6.69
C ALA A 27 20.94 16.73 -5.41
N PRO A 28 20.63 17.83 -4.71
CA PRO A 28 19.74 17.77 -3.54
C PRO A 28 18.34 17.33 -3.99
N ALA A 29 17.95 16.10 -3.64
CA ALA A 29 16.64 15.56 -3.96
C ALA A 29 15.56 16.28 -3.14
N SER A 30 14.44 16.62 -3.78
CA SER A 30 13.28 17.15 -3.06
C SER A 30 12.75 16.10 -2.06
N ARG A 31 12.17 16.52 -0.94
CA ARG A 31 11.59 15.59 0.06
C ARG A 31 10.62 14.59 -0.58
N ALA A 32 9.76 15.04 -1.49
CA ALA A 32 8.83 14.14 -2.16
C ALA A 32 9.51 13.16 -3.13
N SER A 33 10.63 13.56 -3.75
CA SER A 33 11.45 12.64 -4.55
C SER A 33 12.05 11.52 -3.70
N VAL A 34 12.56 11.85 -2.51
CA VAL A 34 13.10 10.88 -1.54
C VAL A 34 12.00 9.91 -1.09
N LEU A 35 10.84 10.43 -0.68
CA LEU A 35 9.69 9.61 -0.26
C LEU A 35 9.19 8.69 -1.38
N ARG A 36 9.21 9.18 -2.63
CA ARG A 36 8.87 8.37 -3.81
C ARG A 36 9.86 7.23 -4.00
N SER A 37 11.16 7.47 -3.91
CA SER A 37 12.16 6.42 -4.03
C SER A 37 11.98 5.34 -2.95
N GLN A 38 11.80 5.77 -1.69
CA GLN A 38 11.53 4.85 -0.57
C GLN A 38 10.25 4.03 -0.77
N LEU A 39 9.17 4.64 -1.29
CA LEU A 39 7.97 3.91 -1.65
C LEU A 39 8.24 2.88 -2.75
N CYS A 40 8.98 3.26 -3.79
CA CYS A 40 9.31 2.36 -4.88
C CYS A 40 10.04 1.11 -4.38
N ASP A 41 10.96 1.25 -3.41
CA ASP A 41 11.66 0.11 -2.81
C ASP A 41 10.70 -0.92 -2.20
N TRP A 42 9.70 -0.44 -1.45
CA TRP A 42 8.65 -1.31 -0.89
C TRP A 42 7.81 -1.99 -1.97
N LEU A 43 7.44 -1.24 -3.02
CA LEU A 43 6.58 -1.73 -4.10
C LEU A 43 7.23 -2.79 -4.98
N VAL A 44 8.55 -2.97 -4.92
CA VAL A 44 9.21 -4.07 -5.60
C VAL A 44 8.92 -5.42 -4.90
N ASP A 45 8.90 -5.44 -3.57
CA ASP A 45 8.80 -6.67 -2.79
C ASP A 45 7.35 -7.05 -2.42
N VAL A 46 6.51 -6.05 -2.14
CA VAL A 46 5.14 -6.29 -1.65
C VAL A 46 4.30 -7.15 -2.61
N PRO A 47 4.25 -6.90 -3.93
CA PRO A 47 3.45 -7.71 -4.86
C PRO A 47 3.86 -9.19 -4.86
N LEU A 48 5.17 -9.48 -4.80
CA LEU A 48 5.69 -10.85 -4.75
C LEU A 48 5.35 -11.55 -3.43
N LEU A 49 5.29 -10.79 -2.34
CA LEU A 49 4.89 -11.33 -1.05
C LEU A 49 3.40 -11.67 -1.03
N LEU A 50 2.55 -10.78 -1.53
CA LEU A 50 1.11 -11.00 -1.64
C LEU A 50 0.78 -12.21 -2.54
N GLU A 51 1.50 -12.37 -3.67
CA GLU A 51 1.35 -13.54 -4.55
C GLU A 51 1.74 -14.87 -3.84
N LYS A 52 2.78 -14.86 -3.01
CA LYS A 52 3.18 -16.06 -2.25
C LYS A 52 2.14 -16.44 -1.20
N VAL A 53 1.56 -15.45 -0.54
CA VAL A 53 0.49 -15.68 0.44
C VAL A 53 -0.73 -16.27 -0.26
N SER A 54 -1.20 -15.64 -1.34
CA SER A 54 -2.36 -16.14 -2.08
C SER A 54 -2.12 -17.54 -2.66
N GLY A 55 -0.94 -17.80 -3.24
CA GLY A 55 -0.62 -19.11 -3.81
C GLY A 55 -0.66 -20.26 -2.79
N ILE A 56 -0.26 -20.02 -1.53
CA ILE A 56 -0.30 -21.04 -0.48
C ILE A 56 -1.72 -21.27 0.07
N GLN A 57 -2.54 -20.22 0.09
CA GLN A 57 -3.96 -20.36 0.45
C GLN A 57 -4.68 -21.32 -0.50
N HIS A 58 -4.35 -21.29 -1.80
CA HIS A 58 -5.01 -22.13 -2.81
C HIS A 58 -4.47 -23.57 -2.87
N SER A 59 -3.26 -23.85 -2.37
CA SER A 59 -2.63 -25.17 -2.53
C SER A 59 -2.94 -26.17 -1.43
N GLY A 60 -3.48 -25.72 -0.28
CA GLY A 60 -3.75 -26.54 0.91
C GLY A 60 -2.48 -27.09 1.59
N GLY A 61 -2.48 -27.17 2.92
CA GLY A 61 -1.56 -28.06 3.67
C GLY A 61 -0.12 -27.59 3.94
N TYR A 62 0.12 -26.34 4.35
CA TYR A 62 1.44 -25.90 4.86
C TYR A 62 1.36 -24.81 5.97
N GLY A 63 0.70 -25.10 7.10
CA GLY A 63 0.51 -24.14 8.21
C GLY A 63 1.79 -23.38 8.61
N ALA A 64 2.90 -24.10 8.83
CA ALA A 64 4.19 -23.48 9.21
C ALA A 64 4.87 -22.64 8.10
N LYS A 65 4.51 -22.84 6.82
CA LYS A 65 4.99 -22.00 5.71
C LYS A 65 4.13 -20.75 5.57
N LEU A 66 2.81 -20.90 5.75
CA LEU A 66 1.88 -19.78 5.77
C LEU A 66 2.18 -18.85 6.95
N GLU A 67 2.38 -19.40 8.16
CA GLU A 67 2.72 -18.65 9.36
C GLU A 67 3.99 -17.80 9.17
N ARG A 68 5.08 -18.39 8.64
CA ARG A 68 6.32 -17.65 8.33
C ARG A 68 6.10 -16.52 7.33
N LEU A 69 5.23 -16.71 6.35
CA LEU A 69 4.91 -15.67 5.38
C LEU A 69 4.05 -14.57 6.00
N VAL A 70 3.05 -14.92 6.81
CA VAL A 70 2.23 -13.95 7.55
C VAL A 70 3.09 -13.10 8.47
N GLN A 71 4.02 -13.71 9.22
CA GLN A 71 4.98 -12.97 10.04
C GLN A 71 5.79 -11.99 9.19
N ARG A 72 6.27 -12.40 8.00
CA ARG A 72 6.97 -11.50 7.08
C ARG A 72 6.08 -10.36 6.56
N VAL A 73 4.81 -10.64 6.24
CA VAL A 73 3.83 -9.61 5.84
C VAL A 73 3.59 -8.62 6.97
N MET A 74 3.43 -9.09 8.22
CA MET A 74 3.25 -8.23 9.39
C MET A 74 4.47 -7.33 9.64
N ILE A 75 5.69 -7.85 9.48
CA ILE A 75 6.91 -7.05 9.63
C ILE A 75 6.94 -5.94 8.57
N ILE A 76 6.70 -6.26 7.30
CA ILE A 76 6.70 -5.28 6.21
C ILE A 76 5.56 -4.28 6.38
N HIS A 77 4.37 -4.73 6.78
CA HIS A 77 3.24 -3.85 7.12
C HIS A 77 3.63 -2.84 8.19
N GLY A 78 4.19 -3.29 9.31
CA GLY A 78 4.62 -2.40 10.39
C GLY A 78 5.73 -1.43 9.98
N GLN A 79 6.65 -1.86 9.09
CA GLN A 79 7.70 -0.98 8.55
C GLN A 79 7.11 0.12 7.65
N ILE A 80 6.23 -0.24 6.72
CA ILE A 80 5.57 0.72 5.82
C ILE A 80 4.67 1.66 6.61
N GLU A 81 3.89 1.14 7.57
CA GLU A 81 3.01 1.95 8.42
C GLU A 81 3.82 2.91 9.30
N GLY A 82 4.88 2.43 9.94
CA GLY A 82 5.77 3.27 10.74
C GLY A 82 6.37 4.39 9.90
N TRP A 83 6.95 4.06 8.75
CA TRP A 83 7.49 5.03 7.80
C TRP A 83 6.44 6.04 7.31
N TYR A 84 5.23 5.58 6.99
CA TYR A 84 4.14 6.45 6.56
C TYR A 84 3.78 7.49 7.62
N LEU A 85 3.65 7.06 8.88
CA LEU A 85 3.30 7.94 9.99
C LEU A 85 4.42 8.91 10.36
N THR A 86 5.68 8.51 10.24
CA THR A 86 6.82 9.36 10.63
C THR A 86 7.31 10.29 9.53
N GLU A 87 7.17 9.89 8.25
CA GLU A 87 7.79 10.62 7.13
C GLU A 87 6.80 11.22 6.15
N VAL A 88 5.70 10.52 5.84
CA VAL A 88 4.74 10.92 4.82
C VAL A 88 3.67 11.83 5.41
N VAL A 89 3.00 11.41 6.49
CA VAL A 89 1.95 12.19 7.15
C VAL A 89 2.44 13.59 7.56
N PRO A 90 3.62 13.76 8.19
CA PRO A 90 4.11 15.10 8.56
C PRO A 90 4.46 15.98 7.35
N ALA A 91 4.69 15.38 6.18
CA ALA A 91 4.98 16.10 4.94
C ALA A 91 3.71 16.59 4.21
N VAL A 92 2.52 16.20 4.70
CA VAL A 92 1.21 16.66 4.21
C VAL A 92 0.67 17.68 5.22
N PRO A 93 0.64 18.98 4.87
CA PRO A 93 0.03 19.98 5.74
C PRO A 93 -1.47 19.69 5.88
N TYR A 94 -1.91 19.35 7.09
CA TYR A 94 -3.34 19.25 7.39
C TYR A 94 -3.87 20.63 7.77
N VAL A 95 -4.65 21.26 6.89
CA VAL A 95 -5.37 22.49 7.25
C VAL A 95 -6.63 22.10 8.02
N GLN A 96 -6.60 22.30 9.34
CA GLN A 96 -7.81 22.19 10.16
C GLN A 96 -8.69 23.41 9.84
N GLN A 97 -9.70 23.23 8.98
CA GLN A 97 -10.63 24.30 8.65
C GLN A 97 -11.42 24.69 9.91
N HIS A 98 -11.09 25.87 10.45
CA HIS A 98 -11.89 26.54 11.47
C HIS A 98 -12.88 27.47 10.74
N GLY A 99 -14.13 27.04 10.58
CA GLY A 99 -15.24 27.97 10.30
C GLY A 99 -16.16 27.65 9.12
N ASP A 100 -17.44 27.72 9.47
CA ASP A 100 -18.65 27.99 8.68
C ASP A 100 -19.36 26.85 7.92
N ASN A 101 -20.60 26.57 8.37
CA ASN A 101 -21.47 25.44 8.03
C ASN A 101 -22.10 25.51 6.61
N SER A 102 -21.45 26.16 5.65
CA SER A 102 -22.02 26.40 4.31
C SER A 102 -21.09 26.08 3.13
N ALA A 103 -19.86 25.60 3.36
CA ALA A 103 -18.93 25.22 2.29
C ALA A 103 -18.88 23.69 2.10
N PRO A 104 -18.60 23.17 0.88
CA PRO A 104 -18.67 21.74 0.60
C PRO A 104 -17.78 20.95 1.57
N LEU A 105 -18.39 19.94 2.20
CA LEU A 105 -17.79 19.02 3.17
C LEU A 105 -16.60 18.27 2.57
N CYS A 106 -15.39 18.83 2.62
CA CYS A 106 -14.14 18.09 2.48
C CYS A 106 -13.01 18.92 3.08
N PRO A 107 -12.35 18.51 4.18
CA PRO A 107 -11.06 19.08 4.52
C PRO A 107 -10.12 18.76 3.35
N SER A 108 -9.83 19.77 2.54
CA SER A 108 -8.79 19.73 1.53
C SER A 108 -7.50 19.32 2.23
N ALA A 109 -7.05 18.08 2.02
CA ALA A 109 -5.64 17.79 2.22
C ALA A 109 -4.91 18.69 1.22
N GLU A 110 -4.39 19.83 1.68
CA GLU A 110 -3.58 20.72 0.87
C GLU A 110 -2.21 20.07 0.72
N TYR A 111 -2.15 19.04 -0.11
CA TYR A 111 -0.87 18.48 -0.50
C TYR A 111 -0.02 19.61 -1.08
N SER A 112 1.24 19.68 -0.66
CA SER A 112 2.18 20.67 -1.18
C SER A 112 2.46 20.47 -2.68
N GLN A 113 2.22 19.27 -3.20
CA GLN A 113 2.36 18.89 -4.60
C GLN A 113 1.60 17.59 -4.92
N PRO A 114 1.20 17.34 -6.18
CA PRO A 114 0.46 16.14 -6.60
C PRO A 114 1.12 14.83 -6.21
N LEU A 115 2.46 14.78 -6.20
CA LEU A 115 3.20 13.59 -5.83
C LEU A 115 2.87 13.13 -4.39
N MET A 116 2.57 14.05 -3.46
CA MET A 116 2.17 13.67 -2.11
C MET A 116 0.79 12.99 -2.07
N GLY A 117 -0.16 13.45 -2.88
CA GLY A 117 -1.45 12.77 -3.04
C GLY A 117 -1.31 11.40 -3.71
N VAL A 118 -0.37 11.27 -4.66
CA VAL A 118 -0.01 9.96 -5.26
C VAL A 118 0.55 9.02 -4.19
N LEU A 119 1.47 9.50 -3.35
CA LEU A 119 2.05 8.72 -2.25
C LEU A 119 0.96 8.23 -1.29
N ASP A 120 0.07 9.11 -0.84
CA ASP A 120 -1.03 8.76 0.06
C ASP A 120 -1.94 7.68 -0.54
N CYS A 121 -2.30 7.81 -1.83
CA CYS A 121 -3.08 6.79 -2.54
C CYS A 121 -2.39 5.42 -2.52
N VAL A 122 -1.12 5.40 -2.92
CA VAL A 122 -0.39 4.15 -3.14
C VAL A 122 -0.01 3.48 -1.82
N VAL A 123 0.44 4.24 -0.82
CA VAL A 123 0.79 3.70 0.49
C VAL A 123 -0.43 3.12 1.19
N ASN A 124 -1.54 3.87 1.25
CA ASN A 124 -2.73 3.39 1.93
C ASN A 124 -3.37 2.20 1.19
N SER A 125 -3.34 2.16 -0.14
CA SER A 125 -3.84 1.01 -0.89
C SER A 125 -2.95 -0.23 -0.71
N THR A 126 -1.63 -0.05 -0.61
CA THR A 126 -0.67 -1.11 -0.28
C THR A 126 -0.90 -1.66 1.12
N LEU A 127 -1.10 -0.78 2.11
CA LEU A 127 -1.40 -1.17 3.49
C LEU A 127 -2.72 -1.94 3.59
N ILE A 128 -3.78 -1.50 2.90
CA ILE A 128 -5.05 -2.27 2.82
C ILE A 128 -4.79 -3.68 2.27
N ALA A 129 -4.00 -3.81 1.20
CA ALA A 129 -3.72 -5.12 0.60
C ALA A 129 -2.96 -6.05 1.57
N LEU A 130 -2.02 -5.51 2.34
CA LEU A 130 -1.31 -6.25 3.39
C LEU A 130 -2.24 -6.63 4.55
N GLU A 131 -3.11 -5.70 5.00
CA GLU A 131 -4.09 -5.91 6.07
C GLU A 131 -5.12 -6.98 5.69
N ASP A 132 -5.63 -6.97 4.47
CA ASP A 132 -6.51 -8.02 3.93
C ASP A 132 -5.76 -9.37 3.88
N ALA A 133 -4.51 -9.40 3.40
CA ALA A 133 -3.71 -10.63 3.34
C ALA A 133 -3.44 -11.24 4.73
N ILE A 134 -3.13 -10.40 5.72
CA ILE A 134 -2.98 -10.81 7.12
C ILE A 134 -4.30 -11.39 7.64
N SER A 135 -5.40 -10.65 7.46
CA SER A 135 -6.73 -11.06 7.94
C SER A 135 -7.15 -12.41 7.38
N THR A 136 -7.02 -12.61 6.07
CA THR A 136 -7.36 -13.87 5.41
C THR A 136 -6.46 -15.02 5.89
N ALA A 137 -5.16 -14.79 5.98
CA ALA A 137 -4.23 -15.85 6.38
C ALA A 137 -4.36 -16.24 7.85
N VAL A 138 -4.62 -15.28 8.75
CA VAL A 138 -4.87 -15.56 10.17
C VAL A 138 -6.16 -16.35 10.33
N SER A 139 -7.24 -16.00 9.64
CA SER A 139 -8.50 -16.77 9.68
C SER A 139 -8.29 -18.24 9.29
N LEU A 140 -7.50 -18.50 8.24
CA LEU A 140 -7.17 -19.86 7.80
C LEU A 140 -6.33 -20.64 8.83
N LEU A 141 -5.42 -19.96 9.54
CA LEU A 141 -4.64 -20.58 10.62
C LEU A 141 -5.51 -20.83 11.86
N SER A 142 -6.44 -19.92 12.18
CA SER A 142 -7.40 -20.07 13.29
C SER A 142 -8.32 -21.27 13.11
N GLU A 143 -8.79 -21.53 11.89
CA GLU A 143 -9.60 -22.72 11.57
C GLU A 143 -8.81 -24.03 11.75
N SER A 144 -7.49 -24.00 11.59
CA SER A 144 -6.62 -25.16 11.74
C SER A 144 -6.23 -25.47 13.18
N ASP A 145 -6.06 -24.47 14.04
CA ASP A 145 -5.41 -24.63 15.36
C ASP A 145 -6.26 -24.12 16.55
N GLY A 146 -7.47 -23.61 16.29
CA GLY A 146 -8.46 -23.25 17.32
C GLY A 146 -8.10 -22.10 18.28
N SER A 147 -6.90 -21.52 18.17
CA SER A 147 -6.33 -20.63 19.20
C SER A 147 -6.01 -19.20 18.73
N HIS A 148 -6.12 -18.88 17.43
CA HIS A 148 -5.76 -17.54 16.94
C HIS A 148 -6.97 -16.61 16.91
N LYS A 149 -6.90 -15.52 17.70
CA LYS A 149 -7.88 -14.44 17.65
C LYS A 149 -7.69 -13.66 16.34
N PRO A 150 -8.74 -13.47 15.52
CA PRO A 150 -8.63 -12.71 14.29
C PRO A 150 -8.25 -11.25 14.60
N ILE A 151 -7.34 -10.69 13.80
CA ILE A 151 -7.00 -9.27 13.84
C ILE A 151 -8.05 -8.52 13.02
N ASP A 152 -8.78 -7.59 13.65
CA ASP A 152 -9.79 -6.78 12.96
C ASP A 152 -9.20 -5.45 12.48
N TYR A 153 -9.00 -5.35 11.16
CA TYR A 153 -8.55 -4.12 10.50
C TYR A 153 -9.70 -3.26 9.95
N SER A 154 -10.97 -3.58 10.21
CA SER A 154 -12.12 -2.94 9.54
C SER A 154 -12.13 -1.42 9.67
N ASN A 155 -11.88 -0.90 10.88
CA ASN A 155 -11.83 0.54 11.13
C ASN A 155 -10.61 1.20 10.43
N THR A 156 -9.44 0.55 10.50
CA THR A 156 -8.22 1.02 9.84
C THR A 156 -8.41 1.10 8.32
N ILE A 157 -8.93 0.03 7.71
CA ILE A 157 -9.22 -0.04 6.28
C ILE A 157 -10.20 1.08 5.88
N TRP A 158 -11.25 1.33 6.66
CA TRP A 158 -12.20 2.40 6.37
C TRP A 158 -11.53 3.79 6.35
N LYS A 159 -10.70 4.09 7.36
CA LYS A 159 -9.94 5.35 7.41
C LYS A 159 -9.01 5.49 6.21
N ARG A 160 -8.29 4.42 5.86
CA ARG A 160 -7.40 4.39 4.69
C ARG A 160 -8.16 4.62 3.38
N GLN A 161 -9.35 4.04 3.23
CA GLN A 161 -10.20 4.28 2.06
C GLN A 161 -10.61 5.75 1.94
N GLN A 162 -10.93 6.40 3.06
CA GLN A 162 -11.22 7.83 3.07
C GLN A 162 -9.99 8.65 2.67
N THR A 163 -8.80 8.33 3.19
CA THR A 163 -7.55 8.98 2.79
C THR A 163 -7.29 8.83 1.30
N ILE A 164 -7.45 7.61 0.75
CA ILE A 164 -7.29 7.34 -0.68
C ILE A 164 -8.27 8.18 -1.51
N PHE A 165 -9.54 8.27 -1.09
CA PHE A 165 -10.53 9.07 -1.80
C PHE A 165 -10.13 10.54 -1.85
N ASN A 166 -9.80 11.14 -0.70
CA ASN A 166 -9.39 12.54 -0.61
C ASN A 166 -8.13 12.81 -1.44
N ALA A 167 -7.14 11.92 -1.37
CA ALA A 167 -5.90 12.01 -2.12
C ALA A 167 -6.13 11.93 -3.63
N LEU A 168 -6.99 11.01 -4.07
CA LEU A 168 -7.31 10.82 -5.49
C LEU A 168 -8.05 12.03 -6.06
N GLU A 169 -9.03 12.57 -5.35
CA GLU A 169 -9.74 13.78 -5.77
C GLU A 169 -8.78 14.97 -5.92
N TYR A 170 -7.85 15.14 -4.97
CA TYR A 170 -6.81 16.16 -5.09
C TYR A 170 -5.94 15.96 -6.33
N VAL A 171 -5.41 14.75 -6.55
CA VAL A 171 -4.56 14.47 -7.72
C VAL A 171 -5.32 14.67 -9.01
N ARG A 172 -6.61 14.30 -9.06
CA ARG A 172 -7.48 14.52 -10.22
C ARG A 172 -7.65 16.01 -10.52
N GLY A 173 -7.85 16.83 -9.49
CA GLY A 173 -7.97 18.28 -9.62
C GLY A 173 -6.71 18.95 -10.17
N TYR A 174 -5.53 18.43 -9.83
CA TYR A 174 -4.25 19.04 -10.25
C TYR A 174 -3.68 18.43 -11.54
N SER A 175 -3.76 17.11 -11.71
CA SER A 175 -3.20 16.39 -12.87
C SER A 175 -4.06 15.18 -13.25
N PRO A 176 -5.00 15.36 -14.19
CA PRO A 176 -5.81 14.25 -14.72
C PRO A 176 -4.97 13.12 -15.32
N VAL A 177 -3.79 13.44 -15.85
CA VAL A 177 -2.84 12.46 -16.40
C VAL A 177 -2.27 11.56 -15.30
N ALA A 178 -1.95 12.13 -14.13
CA ALA A 178 -1.46 11.36 -12.98
C ALA A 178 -2.58 10.57 -12.26
N ALA A 179 -3.82 11.07 -12.29
CA ALA A 179 -4.95 10.43 -11.64
C ALA A 179 -5.38 9.12 -12.34
N LYS A 180 -5.35 9.06 -13.68
CA LYS A 180 -5.84 7.89 -14.44
C LYS A 180 -5.16 6.56 -14.07
N PRO A 181 -3.81 6.48 -13.99
CA PRO A 181 -3.15 5.26 -13.52
C PRO A 181 -3.53 4.87 -12.08
N LEU A 182 -3.76 5.86 -11.20
CA LEU A 182 -4.20 5.61 -9.83
C LEU A 182 -5.62 5.04 -9.79
N GLU A 183 -6.55 5.63 -10.53
CA GLU A 183 -7.93 5.13 -10.65
C GLU A 183 -7.95 3.68 -11.11
N PHE A 184 -7.19 3.39 -12.17
CA PHE A 184 -7.07 2.04 -12.70
C PHE A 184 -6.48 1.08 -11.67
N GLY A 185 -5.37 1.44 -11.01
CA GLY A 185 -4.74 0.61 -9.98
C GLY A 185 -5.67 0.33 -8.79
N LEU A 186 -6.37 1.35 -8.31
CA LEU A 186 -7.34 1.22 -7.21
C LEU A 186 -8.54 0.35 -7.60
N GLN A 187 -9.01 0.46 -8.85
CA GLN A 187 -10.07 -0.40 -9.36
C GLN A 187 -9.62 -1.88 -9.39
N GLN A 188 -8.39 -2.15 -9.86
CA GLN A 188 -7.84 -3.51 -9.89
C GLN A 188 -7.69 -4.11 -8.49
N LEU A 189 -7.26 -3.33 -7.50
CA LEU A 189 -7.19 -3.80 -6.12
C LEU A 189 -8.58 -4.13 -5.55
N ARG A 190 -9.59 -3.32 -5.88
CA ARG A 190 -10.98 -3.58 -5.46
C ARG A 190 -11.56 -4.83 -6.12
N SER A 191 -11.29 -5.06 -7.41
CA SER A 191 -11.78 -6.25 -8.12
C SER A 191 -11.15 -7.53 -7.57
N LEU A 192 -9.84 -7.53 -7.31
CA LEU A 192 -9.15 -8.67 -6.69
C LEU A 192 -9.74 -9.03 -5.32
N ARG A 193 -10.19 -8.04 -4.55
CA ARG A 193 -10.86 -8.26 -3.25
C ARG A 193 -12.27 -8.83 -3.42
N ALA A 194 -13.00 -8.42 -4.45
CA ALA A 194 -14.35 -8.91 -4.71
C ALA A 194 -14.34 -10.39 -5.12
N ASP A 195 -13.37 -10.78 -5.95
CA ASP A 195 -13.21 -12.18 -6.38
C ASP A 195 -12.89 -13.12 -5.22
N GLN A 196 -12.15 -12.64 -4.20
CA GLN A 196 -11.86 -13.42 -2.98
C GLN A 196 -13.09 -13.63 -2.07
N LYS A 197 -14.12 -12.78 -2.17
CA LYS A 197 -15.37 -12.91 -1.39
C LYS A 197 -16.47 -13.71 -2.09
N GLY A 198 -16.34 -13.95 -3.40
CA GLY A 198 -17.32 -14.64 -4.22
C GLY A 198 -17.21 -16.18 -4.22
N ILE A 199 -16.32 -16.76 -3.43
CA ILE A 199 -16.15 -18.21 -3.29
C ILE A 199 -16.89 -18.66 -2.02
N TYR A 200 -18.22 -18.73 -2.10
CA TYR A 200 -19.09 -19.45 -1.15
C TYR A 200 -20.22 -20.13 -1.92
#